data_AF-A0A7N0ZTW2-F1
#
_entry.id   AF-A0A7N0ZTW2-F1
#
_cell.length_a   1.000
_cell.length_b   1.000
_cell.length_c   1.000
_cell.angle_alpha   90.00
_cell.angle_beta   90.00
_cell.angle_gamma   90.00
#
_symmetry.space_group_name_H-M   'P 1'
#
loop_
_entity.id
_entity.type
_entity.pdbx_description
1 polymer ?
#
loop_
_entity_poly.entity_id
_entity_poly.type
_entity_poly.pdbx_seq_one_letter_code
_entity_poly.pdbx_strand_id
1 'polypeptide(L)'
;MSQQQPRRVPEEELQGKPIKYGDVFPVQGELAEKPIAPQDAALMQTAESMILGQTQKGGTAAAMQAAATYNERAGLVGHGDISAAAGDEGVTVTEMDVPGGRIITEKVAGQVLGQYVQPVPVQNPEAAAVMDQSAITIGEALEAAVTTAGDKPIDQSDAAAIQAAEVRATGSNLLAPGGLASAAQSAATFNASVDVEDQKVKLGHLLTDATWKLPADKVVTRQDAEGVMGAELRNSPDLATHPGGVSAAIAAAARLNEAQVQEQAGGGHK
;
A
#
# COMPACT_ATOMS: atom_id res chain seq x y z
N MET A 1 8.40 15.28 2.92
CA MET A 1 7.61 15.07 4.16
C MET A 1 8.58 14.68 5.26
N SER A 2 8.65 15.47 6.34
CA SER A 2 9.62 15.26 7.43
C SER A 2 9.28 14.03 8.26
N GLN A 3 10.28 13.18 8.47
CA GLN A 3 10.23 12.10 9.45
C GLN A 3 10.08 12.71 10.85
N GLN A 4 8.95 12.47 11.52
CA GLN A 4 8.83 12.76 12.96
C GLN A 4 9.26 11.50 13.71
N GLN A 5 10.55 11.44 14.06
CA GLN A 5 11.08 10.39 14.93
C GLN A 5 10.45 10.51 16.34
N PRO A 6 10.14 9.40 17.02
CA PRO A 6 9.73 9.41 18.42
C PRO A 6 10.76 10.19 19.25
N ARG A 7 10.30 11.19 20.00
CA ARG A 7 11.20 12.11 20.71
C ARG A 7 11.72 11.40 21.96
N ARG A 8 13.05 11.29 22.11
CA ARG A 8 13.65 11.00 23.42
C ARG A 8 13.41 12.21 24.32
N VAL A 9 12.53 12.07 25.30
CA VAL A 9 12.40 13.03 26.40
C VAL A 9 13.70 13.02 27.23
N PRO A 10 14.35 14.18 27.46
CA PRO A 10 15.51 14.26 28.35
C PRO A 10 15.15 13.83 29.78
N GLU A 11 15.96 12.97 30.38
CA GLU A 11 15.76 12.39 31.72
C GLU A 11 15.64 13.45 32.84
N GLU A 12 16.07 14.69 32.59
CA GLU A 12 16.06 15.81 33.55
C GLU A 12 14.67 16.46 33.74
N GLU A 13 13.70 16.26 32.83
CA GLU A 13 12.33 16.80 32.96
C GLU A 13 11.34 15.83 33.63
N LEU A 14 11.70 14.56 33.82
CA LEU A 14 10.86 13.50 34.40
C LEU A 14 10.95 13.45 35.94
N GLN A 15 10.62 14.55 36.62
CA GLN A 15 10.55 14.57 38.08
C GLN A 15 9.37 13.72 38.59
N GLY A 16 9.59 12.42 38.77
CA GLY A 16 8.72 11.50 39.52
C GLY A 16 7.35 11.21 38.88
N LYS A 17 7.17 11.49 37.58
CA LYS A 17 5.93 11.22 36.85
C LYS A 17 6.14 10.08 35.86
N PRO A 18 5.11 9.24 35.62
CA PRO A 18 5.24 8.18 34.63
C PRO A 18 5.29 8.80 33.24
N ILE A 19 6.13 8.22 32.38
CA ILE A 19 6.14 8.50 30.94
C ILE A 19 4.83 7.96 30.36
N LYS A 20 4.07 8.84 29.73
CA LYS A 20 2.77 8.55 29.12
C LYS A 20 2.89 8.36 27.62
N TYR A 21 1.82 7.86 27.00
CA TYR A 21 1.78 7.75 25.53
C TYR A 21 1.92 9.10 24.84
N GLY A 22 1.31 10.17 25.38
CA GLY A 22 1.40 11.52 24.80
C GLY A 22 2.79 12.14 24.88
N ASP A 23 3.66 11.65 25.76
CA ASP A 23 5.04 12.13 25.89
C ASP A 23 5.95 11.54 24.80
N VAL A 24 5.60 10.35 24.29
CA VAL A 24 6.42 9.57 23.35
C VAL A 24 5.85 9.63 21.92
N PHE A 25 4.52 9.67 21.79
CA PHE A 25 3.80 9.57 20.52
C PHE A 25 2.83 10.74 20.34
N PRO A 26 2.53 11.14 19.10
CA PRO A 26 1.61 12.23 18.79
C PRO A 26 0.13 11.82 18.93
N VAL A 27 -0.24 11.27 20.09
CA VAL A 27 -1.63 10.86 20.42
C VAL A 27 -2.32 11.89 21.31
N GLN A 28 -3.66 11.86 21.29
CA GLN A 28 -4.49 12.80 22.05
C GLN A 28 -5.60 12.05 22.79
N GLY A 29 -6.21 12.70 23.78
CA GLY A 29 -7.32 12.16 24.54
C GLY A 29 -6.88 11.18 25.62
N GLU A 30 -7.73 10.21 25.96
CA GLU A 30 -7.51 9.33 27.11
C GLU A 30 -6.23 8.48 27.00
N LEU A 31 -5.81 8.10 25.79
CA LEU A 31 -4.57 7.35 25.60
C LEU A 31 -3.35 8.19 25.96
N ALA A 32 -3.33 9.48 25.59
CA ALA A 32 -2.21 10.38 25.82
C ALA A 32 -1.90 10.56 27.32
N GLU A 33 -2.91 10.42 28.18
CA GLU A 33 -2.78 10.55 29.64
C GLU A 33 -2.37 9.25 30.34
N LYS A 34 -2.44 8.10 29.65
CA LYS A 34 -2.13 6.78 30.22
C LYS A 34 -0.62 6.54 30.29
N PRO A 35 -0.10 5.98 31.39
CA PRO A 35 1.29 5.56 31.47
C PRO A 35 1.54 4.38 30.52
N ILE A 36 2.74 4.31 29.94
CA ILE A 36 3.14 3.15 29.14
C ILE A 36 3.54 2.02 30.09
N ALA A 37 2.81 0.91 30.03
CA ALA A 37 3.01 -0.25 30.90
C ALA A 37 3.83 -1.38 30.22
N PRO A 38 4.48 -2.27 30.99
CA PRO A 38 5.30 -3.35 30.43
C PRO A 38 4.53 -4.29 29.49
N GLN A 39 3.29 -4.65 29.83
CA GLN A 39 2.44 -5.52 28.99
C GLN A 39 2.09 -4.85 27.67
N ASP A 40 1.83 -3.55 27.67
CA ASP A 40 1.52 -2.80 26.45
C ASP A 40 2.71 -2.83 25.48
N ALA A 41 3.93 -2.63 26.02
CA ALA A 41 5.16 -2.70 25.26
C ALA A 41 5.41 -4.12 24.71
N ALA A 42 5.12 -5.16 25.50
CA ALA A 42 5.23 -6.55 25.09
C ALA A 42 4.22 -6.92 23.98
N LEU A 43 2.99 -6.42 24.06
CA LEU A 43 1.97 -6.59 23.02
C LEU A 43 2.39 -5.91 21.72
N MET A 44 2.89 -4.67 21.78
CA MET A 44 3.42 -3.97 20.61
C MET A 44 4.61 -4.70 20.00
N GLN A 45 5.55 -5.19 20.82
CA GLN A 45 6.68 -5.97 20.34
C GLN A 45 6.21 -7.25 19.61
N THR A 46 5.20 -7.92 20.17
CA THR A 46 4.62 -9.14 19.59
C THR A 46 3.96 -8.84 18.25
N ALA A 47 3.19 -7.74 18.16
CA ALA A 47 2.56 -7.30 16.92
C ALA A 47 3.58 -6.86 15.86
N GLU A 48 4.62 -6.10 16.21
CA GLU A 48 5.74 -5.78 15.30
C GLU A 48 6.44 -7.06 14.81
N SER A 49 6.70 -8.02 15.70
CA SER A 49 7.42 -9.24 15.34
C SER A 49 6.61 -10.14 14.40
N MET A 50 5.27 -10.16 14.52
CA MET A 50 4.41 -10.92 13.60
C MET A 50 4.43 -10.37 12.18
N ILE A 51 4.56 -9.05 12.00
CA ILE A 51 4.49 -8.39 10.69
C ILE A 51 5.89 -8.17 10.08
N LEU A 52 6.85 -7.77 10.90
CA LEU A 52 8.20 -7.38 10.47
C LEU A 52 9.24 -8.48 10.67
N GLY A 53 8.89 -9.59 11.33
CA GLY A 53 9.78 -10.70 11.68
C GLY A 53 10.81 -10.37 12.78
N GLN A 54 10.96 -9.10 13.14
CA GLN A 54 11.83 -8.61 14.21
C GLN A 54 11.34 -7.25 14.73
N THR A 55 11.66 -6.95 15.99
CA THR A 55 11.42 -5.63 16.59
C THR A 55 12.35 -4.59 15.95
N GLN A 56 11.81 -3.42 15.58
CA GLN A 56 12.63 -2.38 14.95
C GLN A 56 13.45 -1.61 15.99
N LYS A 57 14.75 -1.44 15.76
CA LYS A 57 15.61 -0.63 16.63
C LYS A 57 15.22 0.84 16.52
N GLY A 58 14.75 1.41 17.63
CA GLY A 58 14.25 2.80 17.65
C GLY A 58 12.84 2.96 17.07
N GLY A 59 12.14 1.86 16.81
CA GLY A 59 10.71 1.86 16.44
C GLY A 59 9.80 2.02 17.65
N THR A 60 8.49 1.91 17.42
CA THR A 60 7.44 2.15 18.43
C THR A 60 7.53 1.18 19.59
N ALA A 61 7.71 -0.12 19.34
CA ALA A 61 7.89 -1.11 20.42
C ALA A 61 9.12 -0.80 21.28
N ALA A 62 10.24 -0.40 20.67
CA ALA A 62 11.46 -0.06 21.40
C ALA A 62 11.29 1.20 22.27
N ALA A 63 10.56 2.21 21.76
CA ALA A 63 10.24 3.41 22.54
C ALA A 63 9.28 3.10 23.70
N MET A 64 8.27 2.26 23.48
CA MET A 64 7.37 1.78 24.54
C MET A 64 8.11 0.97 25.59
N GLN A 65 9.03 0.09 25.20
CA GLN A 65 9.86 -0.70 26.13
C GLN A 65 10.75 0.19 27.00
N ALA A 66 11.36 1.23 26.42
CA ALA A 66 12.18 2.17 27.18
C ALA A 66 11.34 2.93 28.21
N ALA A 67 10.17 3.43 27.80
CA ALA A 67 9.24 4.12 28.69
C ALA A 67 8.70 3.22 29.80
N ALA A 68 8.29 1.99 29.47
CA ALA A 68 7.83 1.00 30.43
C ALA A 68 8.92 0.59 31.42
N THR A 69 10.16 0.39 30.95
CA THR A 69 11.31 0.06 31.82
C THR A 69 11.60 1.19 32.80
N TYR A 70 11.52 2.45 32.36
CA TYR A 70 11.66 3.60 33.25
C TYR A 70 10.53 3.62 34.28
N ASN A 71 9.28 3.51 33.84
CA ASN A 71 8.11 3.54 34.71
C ASN A 71 8.14 2.42 35.76
N GLU A 72 8.53 1.21 35.37
CA GLU A 72 8.66 0.04 36.25
C GLU A 72 9.79 0.24 37.28
N ARG A 73 10.97 0.69 36.84
CA ARG A 73 12.10 0.97 37.75
C ARG A 73 11.81 2.09 38.73
N ALA A 74 11.00 3.06 38.33
CA ALA A 74 10.53 4.13 39.20
C ALA A 74 9.38 3.68 40.13
N GLY A 75 8.88 2.44 39.99
CA GLY A 75 7.77 1.90 40.79
C GLY A 75 6.41 2.53 40.46
N LEU A 76 6.28 3.15 39.29
CA LEU A 76 5.09 3.88 38.86
C LEU A 76 4.08 2.98 38.14
N VAL A 77 4.54 1.84 37.63
CA VAL A 77 3.74 0.73 37.08
C VAL A 77 4.34 -0.61 37.53
N GLY A 78 3.50 -1.62 37.70
CA GLY A 78 3.91 -2.98 37.99
C GLY A 78 4.28 -3.78 36.74
N HIS A 79 5.09 -4.82 36.93
CA HIS A 79 5.50 -5.75 35.87
C HIS A 79 4.34 -6.48 35.19
N GLY A 80 3.16 -6.52 35.82
CA GLY A 80 1.95 -7.17 35.34
C GLY A 80 0.89 -6.21 34.78
N ASP A 81 1.17 -4.90 34.83
CA ASP A 81 0.17 -3.88 34.52
C ASP A 81 -0.03 -3.77 33.00
N ILE A 82 -1.30 -3.80 32.60
CA ILE A 82 -1.73 -3.53 31.24
C ILE A 82 -2.66 -2.33 31.24
N SER A 83 -2.50 -1.41 30.29
CA SER A 83 -3.45 -0.30 30.16
C SER A 83 -4.77 -0.81 29.58
N ALA A 84 -5.89 -0.24 30.01
CA ALA A 84 -7.21 -0.57 29.44
C ALA A 84 -7.25 -0.35 27.91
N ALA A 85 -6.45 0.60 27.39
CA ALA A 85 -6.34 0.83 25.95
C ALA A 85 -5.70 -0.35 25.20
N ALA A 86 -4.65 -0.96 25.76
CA ALA A 86 -4.01 -2.13 25.16
C ALA A 86 -4.77 -3.44 25.45
N GLY A 87 -5.42 -3.54 26.62
CA GLY A 87 -6.14 -4.75 27.06
C GLY A 87 -7.52 -4.92 26.42
N ASP A 88 -8.33 -3.86 26.33
CA ASP A 88 -9.72 -3.95 25.85
C ASP A 88 -9.86 -3.62 24.36
N GLU A 89 -9.12 -2.61 23.88
CA GLU A 89 -9.22 -2.13 22.49
C GLU A 89 -8.10 -2.65 21.57
N GLY A 90 -7.06 -3.25 22.16
CA GLY A 90 -6.03 -4.00 21.46
C GLY A 90 -4.89 -3.18 20.86
N VAL A 91 -3.77 -3.87 20.65
CA VAL A 91 -2.60 -3.37 19.93
C VAL A 91 -2.58 -3.98 18.53
N THR A 92 -2.48 -3.15 17.49
CA THR A 92 -2.49 -3.61 16.10
C THR A 92 -1.36 -3.00 15.31
N VAL A 93 -0.72 -3.82 14.47
CA VAL A 93 0.25 -3.38 13.47
C VAL A 93 -0.26 -3.87 12.14
N THR A 94 -0.52 -2.94 11.22
CA THR A 94 -1.04 -3.25 9.89
C THR A 94 -0.02 -2.85 8.84
N GLU A 95 0.21 -3.75 7.89
CA GLU A 95 1.00 -3.53 6.69
C GLU A 95 0.07 -3.15 5.54
N MET A 96 0.44 -2.10 4.82
CA MET A 96 -0.19 -1.70 3.57
C MET A 96 0.91 -1.56 2.52
N ASP A 97 0.88 -2.42 1.50
CA ASP A 97 1.82 -2.35 0.40
C ASP A 97 1.67 -1.04 -0.37
N VAL A 98 2.79 -0.40 -0.70
CA VAL A 98 2.84 0.83 -1.51
C VAL A 98 3.96 0.75 -2.55
N PRO A 99 3.87 1.49 -3.66
CA PRO A 99 4.98 1.56 -4.59
C PRO A 99 6.29 2.01 -3.90
N GLY A 100 7.33 1.18 -3.98
CA GLY A 100 8.64 1.46 -3.38
C GLY A 100 8.81 1.03 -1.91
N GLY A 101 7.80 0.39 -1.29
CA GLY A 101 7.92 -0.09 0.08
C GLY A 101 6.62 -0.65 0.64
N ARG A 102 6.54 -0.68 1.96
CA ARG A 102 5.32 -1.00 2.69
C ARG A 102 5.11 0.04 3.76
N ILE A 103 3.89 0.55 3.89
CA ILE A 103 3.49 1.41 4.99
C ILE A 103 3.15 0.51 6.17
N ILE A 104 3.91 0.65 7.24
CA ILE A 104 3.62 0.04 8.52
C ILE A 104 2.87 1.07 9.34
N THR A 105 1.67 0.71 9.80
CA THR A 105 0.86 1.54 10.70
C THR A 105 0.68 0.82 12.02
N GLU A 106 1.16 1.43 13.09
CA GLU A 106 1.13 0.87 14.45
C GLU A 106 0.13 1.64 15.30
N LYS A 107 -0.80 0.92 15.93
CA LYS A 107 -1.92 1.50 16.68
C LYS A 107 -2.11 0.84 18.04
N VAL A 108 -2.60 1.64 18.98
CA VAL A 108 -3.12 1.19 20.28
C VAL A 108 -4.49 1.86 20.46
N ALA A 109 -5.51 1.10 20.85
CA ALA A 109 -6.87 1.63 21.01
C ALA A 109 -7.37 2.40 19.77
N GLY A 110 -7.08 1.86 18.57
CA GLY A 110 -7.44 2.48 17.29
C GLY A 110 -6.68 3.77 16.94
N GLN A 111 -5.86 4.34 17.83
CA GLN A 111 -5.06 5.53 17.59
C GLN A 111 -3.67 5.19 17.05
N VAL A 112 -3.24 5.93 16.03
CA VAL A 112 -1.93 5.73 15.38
C VAL A 112 -0.82 6.27 16.28
N LEU A 113 0.11 5.41 16.68
CA LEU A 113 1.32 5.78 17.41
C LEU A 113 2.46 6.12 16.46
N GLY A 114 2.54 5.39 15.34
CA GLY A 114 3.59 5.53 14.35
C GLY A 114 3.11 5.04 12.98
N GLN A 115 3.55 5.74 11.95
CA GLN A 115 3.37 5.32 10.56
C GLN A 115 4.68 5.57 9.81
N TYR A 116 5.26 4.55 9.21
CA TYR A 116 6.50 4.68 8.45
C TYR A 116 6.51 3.78 7.22
N VAL A 117 7.18 4.28 6.18
CA VAL A 117 7.44 3.51 4.96
C VAL A 117 8.70 2.70 5.20
N GLN A 118 8.57 1.37 5.21
CA GLN A 118 9.70 0.48 5.16
C GLN A 118 9.99 0.12 3.69
N PRO A 119 11.15 0.47 3.14
CA PRO A 119 11.58 -0.05 1.85
C PRO A 119 11.76 -1.57 2.00
N VAL A 120 11.03 -2.36 1.22
CA VAL A 120 11.32 -3.79 1.13
C VAL A 120 12.70 -3.97 0.46
N PRO A 121 13.63 -4.76 1.04
CA PRO A 121 14.88 -5.06 0.38
C PRO A 121 14.60 -5.87 -0.89
N VAL A 122 14.62 -5.20 -2.03
CA VAL A 122 14.75 -5.88 -3.32
C VAL A 122 16.07 -6.64 -3.29
N GLN A 123 16.03 -7.96 -3.54
CA GLN A 123 17.19 -8.84 -3.57
C GLN A 123 18.20 -8.51 -4.70
N ASN A 124 18.10 -7.35 -5.36
CA ASN A 124 19.10 -6.82 -6.28
C ASN A 124 19.12 -5.28 -6.20
N PRO A 125 20.09 -4.67 -5.50
CA PRO A 125 20.14 -3.22 -5.27
C PRO A 125 20.65 -2.41 -6.47
N GLU A 126 21.08 -3.05 -7.57
CA GLU A 126 21.65 -2.35 -8.73
C GLU A 126 20.61 -1.90 -9.78
N ALA A 127 19.34 -2.28 -9.65
CA ALA A 127 18.28 -1.85 -10.61
C ALA A 127 17.25 -0.87 -10.02
N ALA A 128 17.19 -0.68 -8.69
CA ALA A 128 16.09 0.03 -8.05
C ALA A 128 16.42 1.45 -7.55
N ALA A 129 17.69 1.84 -7.52
CA ALA A 129 18.10 3.16 -7.01
C ALA A 129 18.07 4.29 -8.05
N VAL A 130 17.47 4.06 -9.23
CA VAL A 130 17.28 5.10 -10.28
C VAL A 130 15.88 5.04 -10.94
N MET A 131 14.87 4.42 -10.31
CA MET A 131 13.48 4.56 -10.78
C MET A 131 12.85 5.81 -10.14
N ASP A 132 13.45 6.94 -10.49
CA ASP A 132 13.11 8.31 -10.13
C ASP A 132 11.73 8.67 -10.69
N GLN A 133 10.68 8.69 -9.86
CA GLN A 133 9.44 9.50 -9.99
C GLN A 133 8.72 9.56 -11.38
N SER A 134 9.08 8.69 -12.32
CA SER A 134 8.73 8.79 -13.76
C SER A 134 8.37 7.44 -14.37
N ALA A 135 8.62 6.34 -13.65
CA ALA A 135 8.24 5.00 -14.07
C ALA A 135 6.76 4.77 -13.78
N ILE A 136 6.00 4.55 -14.84
CA ILE A 136 4.56 4.42 -14.83
C ILE A 136 4.16 3.05 -14.27
N THR A 137 3.18 2.98 -13.38
CA THR A 137 2.66 1.72 -12.82
C THR A 137 1.50 1.14 -13.64
N ILE A 138 1.07 -0.09 -13.32
CA ILE A 138 -0.11 -0.70 -13.95
C ILE A 138 -1.38 0.08 -13.57
N GLY A 139 -1.53 0.51 -12.31
CA GLY A 139 -2.64 1.34 -11.86
C GLY A 139 -2.71 2.69 -12.58
N GLU A 140 -1.58 3.39 -12.73
CA GLU A 140 -1.50 4.64 -13.47
C GLU A 140 -1.81 4.45 -14.96
N ALA A 141 -1.35 3.36 -15.56
CA ALA A 141 -1.67 3.03 -16.94
C ALA A 141 -3.17 2.72 -17.13
N LEU A 142 -3.82 2.10 -16.15
CA LEU A 142 -5.27 1.87 -16.15
C LEU A 142 -6.06 3.18 -16.03
N GLU A 143 -5.61 4.11 -15.18
CA GLU A 143 -6.21 5.45 -15.09
C GLU A 143 -6.01 6.25 -16.38
N ALA A 144 -4.85 6.12 -17.04
CA ALA A 144 -4.62 6.75 -18.35
C ALA A 144 -5.62 6.27 -19.41
N ALA A 145 -6.04 5.00 -19.36
CA ALA A 145 -7.06 4.44 -20.26
C ALA A 145 -8.43 5.12 -20.08
N VAL A 146 -8.73 5.73 -18.92
CA VAL A 146 -9.94 6.55 -18.72
C VAL A 146 -9.94 7.76 -19.63
N THR A 147 -8.78 8.35 -19.88
CA THR A 147 -8.67 9.56 -20.72
C THR A 147 -8.96 9.24 -22.19
N THR A 148 -8.60 8.05 -22.64
CA THR A 148 -8.70 7.64 -24.06
C THR A 148 -9.96 6.83 -24.37
N ALA A 149 -10.45 6.04 -23.42
CA ALA A 149 -11.58 5.12 -23.59
C ALA A 149 -12.60 5.18 -22.44
N GLY A 150 -12.58 6.22 -21.61
CA GLY A 150 -13.45 6.33 -20.43
C GLY A 150 -14.95 6.29 -20.72
N ASP A 151 -15.37 6.74 -21.90
CA ASP A 151 -16.77 6.70 -22.34
C ASP A 151 -17.22 5.34 -22.90
N LYS A 152 -16.29 4.42 -23.11
CA LYS A 152 -16.57 3.10 -23.66
C LYS A 152 -17.30 2.25 -22.61
N PRO A 153 -18.44 1.61 -22.95
CA PRO A 153 -19.00 0.55 -22.13
C PRO A 153 -18.04 -0.62 -22.00
N ILE A 154 -17.97 -1.19 -20.80
CA ILE A 154 -17.13 -2.34 -20.53
C ILE A 154 -17.69 -3.58 -21.24
N ASP A 155 -16.85 -4.24 -22.04
CA ASP A 155 -17.14 -5.52 -22.67
C ASP A 155 -16.33 -6.68 -22.03
N GLN A 156 -16.54 -7.91 -22.51
CA GLN A 156 -15.84 -9.10 -22.00
C GLN A 156 -14.33 -9.09 -22.27
N SER A 157 -13.91 -8.44 -23.36
CA SER A 157 -12.50 -8.30 -23.73
C SER A 157 -11.79 -7.34 -22.76
N ASP A 158 -12.43 -6.21 -22.46
CA ASP A 158 -11.96 -5.25 -21.46
C ASP A 158 -11.86 -5.89 -20.08
N ALA A 159 -12.89 -6.63 -19.66
CA ALA A 159 -12.89 -7.30 -18.36
C ALA A 159 -11.76 -8.33 -18.23
N ALA A 160 -11.43 -9.05 -19.31
CA ALA A 160 -10.27 -9.95 -19.34
C ALA A 160 -8.93 -9.20 -19.29
N ALA A 161 -8.83 -8.06 -19.99
CA ALA A 161 -7.65 -7.21 -19.96
C ALA A 161 -7.40 -6.65 -18.55
N ILE A 162 -8.44 -6.14 -17.88
CA ILE A 162 -8.39 -5.61 -16.51
C ILE A 162 -8.02 -6.71 -15.52
N GLN A 163 -8.60 -7.90 -15.66
CA GLN A 163 -8.23 -9.06 -14.83
C GLN A 163 -6.76 -9.42 -15.01
N ALA A 164 -6.28 -9.46 -16.26
CA ALA A 164 -4.89 -9.75 -16.54
C ALA A 164 -3.96 -8.69 -15.96
N ALA A 165 -4.37 -7.42 -15.95
CA ALA A 165 -3.63 -6.32 -15.34
C ALA A 165 -3.59 -6.45 -13.82
N GLU A 166 -4.70 -6.76 -13.15
CA GLU A 166 -4.75 -6.95 -11.69
C GLU A 166 -3.88 -8.13 -11.21
N VAL A 167 -3.93 -9.28 -11.89
CA VAL A 167 -3.07 -10.44 -11.57
C VAL A 167 -1.60 -10.08 -11.72
N ARG A 168 -1.26 -9.27 -12.72
CA ARG A 168 0.13 -8.83 -12.98
C ARG A 168 0.59 -7.82 -11.96
N ALA A 169 -0.26 -6.87 -11.60
CA ALA A 169 0.01 -5.86 -10.59
C ALA A 169 0.33 -6.56 -9.26
N THR A 170 -0.59 -7.40 -8.81
CA THR A 170 -0.51 -8.04 -7.49
C THR A 170 0.48 -9.20 -7.42
N GLY A 171 0.89 -9.76 -8.56
CA GLY A 171 1.69 -10.99 -8.61
C GLY A 171 0.96 -12.23 -8.07
N SER A 172 -0.32 -12.09 -7.71
CA SER A 172 -1.15 -13.16 -7.18
C SER A 172 -2.10 -13.66 -8.26
N ASN A 173 -2.12 -14.97 -8.47
CA ASN A 173 -3.08 -15.61 -9.37
C ASN A 173 -4.49 -15.76 -8.73
N LEU A 174 -4.65 -15.28 -7.49
CA LEU A 174 -5.93 -15.22 -6.78
C LEU A 174 -6.50 -13.81 -6.94
N LEU A 175 -7.68 -13.71 -7.55
CA LEU A 175 -8.40 -12.44 -7.65
C LEU A 175 -8.94 -12.03 -6.28
N ALA A 176 -8.76 -10.76 -5.91
CA ALA A 176 -9.32 -10.24 -4.68
C ALA A 176 -10.87 -10.18 -4.78
N PRO A 177 -11.62 -10.71 -3.81
CA PRO A 177 -13.07 -10.50 -3.75
C PRO A 177 -13.37 -9.00 -3.72
N GLY A 178 -14.13 -8.50 -4.70
CA GLY A 178 -14.44 -7.08 -4.84
C GLY A 178 -13.34 -6.22 -5.49
N GLY A 179 -12.29 -6.84 -6.04
CA GLY A 179 -11.25 -6.16 -6.83
C GLY A 179 -11.75 -5.63 -8.19
N LEU A 180 -10.88 -4.91 -8.90
CA LEU A 180 -11.17 -4.30 -10.21
C LEU A 180 -11.64 -5.33 -11.24
N ALA A 181 -11.03 -6.50 -11.27
CA ALA A 181 -11.36 -7.62 -12.13
C ALA A 181 -12.78 -8.14 -11.87
N SER A 182 -13.15 -8.28 -10.59
CA SER A 182 -14.49 -8.74 -10.21
C SER A 182 -15.56 -7.72 -10.61
N ALA A 183 -15.30 -6.43 -10.36
CA ALA A 183 -16.16 -5.35 -10.80
C ALA A 183 -16.29 -5.29 -12.33
N ALA A 184 -15.20 -5.51 -13.06
CA ALA A 184 -15.20 -5.44 -14.53
C ALA A 184 -15.98 -6.60 -15.14
N GLN A 185 -15.85 -7.81 -14.58
CA GLN A 185 -16.62 -8.98 -15.00
C GLN A 185 -18.13 -8.78 -14.72
N SER A 186 -18.48 -8.21 -13.57
CA SER A 186 -19.87 -7.88 -13.25
C SER A 186 -20.43 -6.83 -14.20
N ALA A 187 -19.66 -5.77 -14.47
CA ALA A 187 -20.01 -4.71 -15.41
C ALA A 187 -20.20 -5.23 -16.84
N ALA A 188 -19.28 -6.06 -17.34
CA ALA A 188 -19.39 -6.66 -18.67
C ALA A 188 -20.64 -7.56 -18.79
N THR A 189 -20.91 -8.38 -17.77
CA THR A 189 -22.10 -9.24 -17.72
C THR A 189 -23.39 -8.42 -17.71
N PHE A 190 -23.42 -7.35 -16.91
CA PHE A 190 -24.54 -6.43 -16.85
C PHE A 190 -24.76 -5.73 -18.19
N ASN A 191 -23.71 -5.16 -18.77
CA ASN A 191 -23.76 -4.44 -20.05
C ASN A 191 -24.21 -5.33 -21.21
N ALA A 192 -23.86 -6.62 -21.19
CA ALA A 192 -24.32 -7.59 -22.18
C ALA A 192 -25.84 -7.82 -22.14
N SER A 193 -26.48 -7.53 -21.00
CA SER A 193 -27.94 -7.66 -20.81
C SER A 193 -28.72 -6.34 -20.97
N VAL A 194 -28.01 -5.23 -21.20
CA VAL A 194 -28.60 -3.88 -21.24
C VAL A 194 -28.47 -3.30 -22.64
N ASP A 195 -29.59 -3.07 -23.31
CA ASP A 195 -29.61 -2.52 -24.68
C ASP A 195 -29.43 -0.99 -24.70
N VAL A 196 -29.74 -0.31 -23.59
CA VAL A 196 -29.65 1.16 -23.50
C VAL A 196 -28.22 1.57 -23.14
N GLU A 197 -27.53 2.16 -24.11
CA GLU A 197 -26.11 2.55 -24.00
C GLU A 197 -25.80 3.42 -22.77
N ASP A 198 -26.69 4.38 -22.44
CA ASP A 198 -26.50 5.30 -21.31
C ASP A 198 -26.60 4.62 -19.94
N GLN A 199 -27.18 3.42 -19.86
CA GLN A 199 -27.27 2.65 -18.61
C GLN A 199 -26.08 1.71 -18.42
N LYS A 200 -25.22 1.56 -19.44
CA LYS A 200 -24.07 0.67 -19.36
C LYS A 200 -22.98 1.26 -18.47
N VAL A 201 -22.32 0.38 -17.72
CA VAL A 201 -21.14 0.73 -16.93
C VAL A 201 -19.98 0.97 -17.87
N LYS A 202 -19.37 2.15 -17.76
CA LYS A 202 -18.26 2.58 -18.62
C LYS A 202 -16.89 2.38 -17.95
N LEU A 203 -15.84 2.27 -18.76
CA LEU A 203 -14.46 2.13 -18.28
C LEU A 203 -14.06 3.25 -17.32
N GLY A 204 -14.48 4.49 -17.59
CA GLY A 204 -14.16 5.63 -16.74
C GLY A 204 -14.68 5.48 -15.32
N HIS A 205 -15.86 4.88 -15.14
CA HIS A 205 -16.41 4.66 -13.80
C HIS A 205 -15.60 3.63 -13.00
N LEU A 206 -15.12 2.59 -13.68
CA LEU A 206 -14.44 1.48 -13.03
C LEU A 206 -12.95 1.77 -12.77
N LEU A 207 -12.26 2.33 -13.76
CA LEU A 207 -10.80 2.54 -13.75
C LEU A 207 -10.37 3.85 -13.10
N THR A 208 -11.29 4.76 -12.76
CA THR A 208 -10.97 5.90 -11.88
C THR A 208 -10.40 5.38 -10.57
N ASP A 209 -9.31 5.96 -10.08
CA ASP A 209 -8.59 5.54 -8.87
C ASP A 209 -8.08 4.08 -8.93
N ALA A 210 -7.79 3.55 -10.12
CA ALA A 210 -7.25 2.18 -10.26
C ALA A 210 -5.95 1.99 -9.48
N THR A 211 -5.14 3.05 -9.34
CA THR A 211 -3.93 3.05 -8.51
C THR A 211 -4.22 2.70 -7.06
N TRP A 212 -5.34 3.17 -6.51
CA TRP A 212 -5.75 2.93 -5.12
C TRP A 212 -6.52 1.61 -4.94
N LYS A 213 -7.14 1.12 -6.02
CA LYS A 213 -7.93 -0.12 -6.02
C LYS A 213 -7.08 -1.38 -6.21
N LEU A 214 -5.84 -1.24 -6.68
CA LEU A 214 -4.88 -2.34 -6.77
C LEU A 214 -4.14 -2.50 -5.43
N PRO A 215 -4.26 -3.64 -4.73
CA PRO A 215 -3.67 -3.80 -3.39
C PRO A 215 -2.15 -3.89 -3.39
N ALA A 216 -1.54 -4.25 -4.53
CA ALA A 216 -0.11 -4.20 -4.75
C ALA A 216 0.10 -3.78 -6.21
N ASP A 217 0.29 -2.48 -6.44
CA ASP A 217 0.58 -1.94 -7.75
C ASP A 217 2.09 -1.96 -8.02
N LYS A 218 2.47 -2.25 -9.27
CA LYS A 218 3.87 -2.36 -9.67
C LYS A 218 4.14 -1.59 -10.96
N VAL A 219 5.41 -1.22 -11.16
CA VAL A 219 5.89 -0.62 -12.41
C VAL A 219 5.55 -1.53 -13.58
N VAL A 220 4.95 -0.96 -14.64
CA VAL A 220 4.58 -1.76 -15.80
C VAL A 220 5.83 -2.17 -16.58
N THR A 221 5.87 -3.45 -16.97
CA THR A 221 6.90 -3.99 -17.87
C THR A 221 6.30 -4.39 -19.21
N ARG A 222 7.16 -4.60 -20.21
CA ARG A 222 6.73 -5.12 -21.50
C ARG A 222 6.06 -6.50 -21.41
N GLN A 223 6.55 -7.38 -20.52
CA GLN A 223 5.93 -8.69 -20.30
C GLN A 223 4.50 -8.55 -19.74
N ASP A 224 4.26 -7.54 -18.90
CA ASP A 224 2.93 -7.25 -18.39
C ASP A 224 2.01 -6.80 -19.53
N ALA A 225 2.48 -5.87 -20.37
CA ALA A 225 1.74 -5.38 -21.54
C ALA A 225 1.38 -6.49 -22.53
N GLU A 226 2.33 -7.35 -22.90
CA GLU A 226 2.09 -8.49 -23.80
C GLU A 226 1.06 -9.46 -23.21
N GLY A 227 1.13 -9.67 -21.90
CA GLY A 227 0.23 -10.56 -21.19
C GLY A 227 -1.21 -10.03 -21.10
N VAL A 228 -1.39 -8.72 -20.88
CA VAL A 228 -2.69 -8.05 -20.90
C VAL A 228 -3.27 -8.04 -22.31
N MET A 229 -2.45 -7.68 -23.30
CA MET A 229 -2.83 -7.71 -24.71
C MET A 229 -3.30 -9.09 -25.17
N GLY A 230 -2.59 -10.15 -24.75
CA GLY A 230 -2.98 -11.52 -25.04
C GLY A 230 -4.30 -11.92 -24.37
N ALA A 231 -4.64 -11.37 -23.20
CA ALA A 231 -5.92 -11.63 -22.56
C ALA A 231 -7.08 -10.94 -23.29
N GLU A 232 -6.89 -9.67 -23.68
CA GLU A 232 -7.86 -8.92 -24.49
C GLU A 232 -8.14 -9.63 -25.82
N LEU A 233 -7.08 -9.98 -26.57
CA LEU A 233 -7.16 -10.67 -27.86
C LEU A 233 -7.93 -12.00 -27.78
N ARG A 234 -7.64 -12.81 -26.76
CA ARG A 234 -8.30 -14.12 -26.58
C ARG A 234 -9.78 -14.00 -26.25
N ASN A 235 -10.20 -12.88 -25.68
CA ASN A 235 -11.58 -12.64 -25.27
C ASN A 235 -12.28 -11.57 -26.14
N SER A 236 -11.65 -11.21 -27.26
CA SER A 236 -12.21 -10.31 -28.28
C SER A 236 -12.87 -11.13 -29.38
N PRO A 237 -14.15 -10.87 -29.72
CA PRO A 237 -14.84 -11.57 -30.80
C PRO A 237 -14.19 -11.34 -32.18
N ASP A 238 -13.52 -10.20 -32.36
CA ASP A 238 -12.86 -9.81 -33.61
C ASP A 238 -11.35 -10.11 -33.63
N LEU A 239 -10.83 -10.78 -32.59
CA LEU A 239 -9.40 -11.06 -32.39
C LEU A 239 -8.52 -9.80 -32.53
N ALA A 240 -9.07 -8.65 -32.10
CA ALA A 240 -8.42 -7.36 -32.15
C ALA A 240 -8.41 -6.72 -30.76
N THR A 241 -7.35 -5.95 -30.48
CA THR A 241 -7.25 -5.11 -29.28
C THR A 241 -7.97 -3.79 -29.52
N HIS A 242 -8.53 -3.19 -28.48
CA HIS A 242 -9.20 -1.91 -28.64
C HIS A 242 -8.17 -0.76 -28.74
N PRO A 243 -8.18 0.05 -29.82
CA PRO A 243 -7.32 1.22 -29.90
C PRO A 243 -7.61 2.20 -28.77
N GLY A 244 -6.61 2.55 -27.96
CA GLY A 244 -6.79 3.44 -26.81
C GLY A 244 -7.49 2.80 -25.61
N GLY A 245 -7.74 1.48 -25.62
CA GLY A 245 -8.26 0.74 -24.47
C GLY A 245 -7.18 0.36 -23.45
N VAL A 246 -7.53 -0.55 -22.55
CA VAL A 246 -6.70 -0.98 -21.41
C VAL A 246 -5.32 -1.51 -21.85
N SER A 247 -5.27 -2.42 -22.83
CA SER A 247 -3.98 -2.96 -23.29
C SER A 247 -3.12 -1.92 -23.98
N ALA A 248 -3.72 -0.97 -24.69
CA ALA A 248 -2.99 0.08 -25.39
C ALA A 248 -2.32 1.04 -24.40
N ALA A 249 -3.02 1.40 -23.32
CA ALA A 249 -2.47 2.25 -22.25
C ALA A 249 -1.32 1.55 -21.51
N ILE A 250 -1.49 0.28 -21.14
CA ILE A 250 -0.45 -0.52 -20.48
C ILE A 250 0.77 -0.71 -21.41
N ALA A 251 0.56 -0.93 -22.71
CA ALA A 251 1.65 -1.01 -23.68
C ALA A 251 2.38 0.33 -23.88
N ALA A 252 1.66 1.46 -23.86
CA ALA A 252 2.27 2.78 -23.94
C ALA A 252 3.13 3.06 -22.71
N ALA A 253 2.60 2.78 -21.52
CA ALA A 253 3.33 2.93 -20.27
C ALA A 253 4.58 2.03 -20.21
N ALA A 254 4.50 0.77 -20.65
CA ALA A 254 5.65 -0.12 -20.73
C ALA A 254 6.76 0.43 -21.65
N ARG A 255 6.39 0.97 -22.82
CA ARG A 255 7.36 1.59 -23.74
C ARG A 255 8.03 2.83 -23.15
N LEU A 256 7.28 3.66 -22.43
CA LEU A 256 7.82 4.85 -21.77
C LEU A 256 8.81 4.46 -20.67
N ASN A 257 8.49 3.43 -19.89
CA ASN A 257 9.40 2.90 -18.87
C ASN A 257 10.68 2.32 -19.49
N GLU A 258 10.59 1.58 -20.59
CA GLU A 258 11.76 1.05 -21.29
C GLU A 258 12.65 2.16 -21.86
N ALA A 259 12.07 3.24 -22.41
CA ALA A 259 12.81 4.36 -22.96
C ALA A 259 13.58 5.14 -21.87
N GLN A 260 12.97 5.34 -20.71
CA GLN A 260 13.61 6.00 -19.56
C GLN A 260 14.80 5.20 -19.03
N VAL A 261 14.70 3.87 -18.99
CA VAL A 261 15.81 2.99 -18.59
C VAL A 261 16.98 3.08 -19.58
N GLN A 262 16.70 3.25 -20.87
CA GLN A 262 17.73 3.39 -21.91
C GLN A 262 18.42 4.77 -21.89
N GLU A 263 17.69 5.86 -21.62
CA GLU A 263 18.27 7.21 -21.49
C GLU A 263 19.19 7.33 -20.28
N GLN A 264 18.84 6.72 -19.15
CA GLN A 264 19.70 6.70 -17.96
C GLN A 264 20.98 5.86 -18.17
N ALA A 265 20.92 4.81 -18.99
CA ALA A 265 22.09 4.00 -19.34
C ALA A 265 23.03 4.69 -20.36
N GLY A 266 22.55 5.66 -21.13
CA GLY A 266 23.32 6.38 -22.16
C GLY A 266 23.96 7.70 -21.72
N GLY A 267 23.58 8.25 -20.56
CA GLY A 267 23.98 9.59 -20.09
C GLY A 267 25.37 9.70 -19.43
N GLY A 268 26.14 8.62 -19.36
CA GLY A 268 27.42 8.58 -18.64
C GLY A 268 28.63 9.20 -19.35
N HIS A 269 28.49 9.77 -20.56
CA HIS A 269 29.60 10.43 -21.26
C HIS A 269 29.14 11.76 -21.88
N LYS A 270 29.44 12.86 -21.19
CA LYS A 270 30.09 14.06 -21.75
C LYS A 270 30.53 15.00 -20.64
#